data_AF-V5RVZ3-F1
#
_entry.id   AF-V5RVZ3-F1
#
_cell.length_a   1.000
_cell.length_b   1.000
_cell.length_c   1.000
_cell.angle_alpha   90.00
_cell.angle_beta   90.00
_cell.angle_gamma   90.00
#
_symmetry.space_group_name_H-M   'P 1'
#
loop_
_entity.id
_entity.type
_entity.pdbx_description
1 polymer ?
#
loop_
_entity_poly.entity_id
_entity_poly.type
_entity_poly.pdbx_seq_one_letter_code
_entity_poly.pdbx_strand_id
1 'polypeptide(L)'
;MLGLLLVASIVGIALVSQPAHAEIVITEAQMERIRNTCIENQATLNRLHQTDAFLRNDRGNLYRTISDKLMVPFNRRLASNQLDGSKFLTITADYNKAYTKFYDAYIEYDNAMVKAACGGLRQAAGLLL
;
A
#
# COMPACT_ATOMS: atom_id res chain seq x y z
N MET A 1 -21.26 -76.19 16.17
CA MET A 1 -21.63 -74.77 16.39
C MET A 1 -20.56 -74.15 17.28
N LEU A 2 -19.58 -73.46 16.70
CA LEU A 2 -18.77 -72.43 17.36
C LEU A 2 -17.94 -71.68 16.30
N GLY A 3 -18.63 -71.28 15.23
CA GLY A 3 -18.15 -70.25 14.30
C GLY A 3 -18.80 -68.94 14.72
N LEU A 4 -18.07 -67.84 14.57
CA LEU A 4 -18.31 -66.50 15.14
C LEU A 4 -17.93 -66.37 16.62
N LEU A 5 -16.78 -65.75 16.86
CA LEU A 5 -16.58 -64.67 17.84
C LEU A 5 -15.07 -64.51 18.06
N LEU A 6 -14.43 -63.64 17.28
CA LEU A 6 -13.25 -62.86 17.67
C LEU A 6 -12.92 -61.84 16.57
N VAL A 7 -13.93 -61.05 16.20
CA VAL A 7 -13.72 -59.73 15.57
C VAL A 7 -14.27 -58.72 16.56
N ALA A 8 -13.53 -58.51 17.65
CA ALA A 8 -13.87 -57.51 18.64
C ALA A 8 -12.61 -56.70 18.94
N SER A 9 -12.71 -55.41 18.62
CA SER A 9 -11.96 -54.30 19.20
C SER A 9 -10.51 -54.11 18.74
N ILE A 10 -10.37 -53.47 17.57
CA ILE A 10 -9.32 -52.46 17.36
C ILE A 10 -10.04 -51.13 17.08
N VAL A 11 -10.57 -50.52 18.13
CA VAL A 11 -10.88 -49.08 18.14
C VAL A 11 -9.81 -48.46 19.03
N GLY A 12 -8.72 -48.05 18.41
CA GLY A 12 -7.52 -47.55 19.08
C GLY A 12 -7.10 -46.20 18.51
N ILE A 13 -7.80 -45.16 18.94
CA ILE A 13 -7.35 -43.76 19.07
C ILE A 13 -6.71 -43.15 17.82
N ALA A 14 -7.55 -42.58 16.94
CA ALA A 14 -7.10 -41.46 16.13
C ALA A 14 -6.82 -40.28 17.07
N LEU A 15 -5.54 -40.04 17.39
CA LEU A 15 -5.10 -38.80 18.01
C LEU A 15 -5.33 -37.68 16.99
N VAL A 16 -6.53 -37.12 17.00
CA VAL A 16 -6.81 -35.83 16.38
C VAL A 16 -6.04 -34.82 17.22
N SER A 17 -4.83 -34.47 16.79
CA SER A 17 -4.13 -33.29 17.27
C SER A 17 -4.98 -32.08 16.88
N GLN A 18 -5.86 -31.65 17.77
CA GLN A 18 -6.47 -30.33 17.65
C GLN A 18 -5.32 -29.33 17.62
N PRO A 19 -5.23 -28.42 16.63
CA PRO A 19 -4.33 -27.30 16.76
C PRO A 19 -4.75 -26.56 18.03
N ALA A 20 -3.88 -26.57 19.04
CA ALA A 20 -4.04 -25.70 20.19
C ALA A 20 -3.93 -24.27 19.65
N HIS A 21 -5.06 -23.69 19.26
CA HIS A 21 -5.16 -22.25 19.10
C HIS A 21 -4.91 -21.69 20.51
N ALA A 22 -3.67 -21.27 20.76
CA ALA A 22 -3.38 -20.44 21.90
C ALA A 22 -4.25 -19.19 21.75
N GLU A 23 -5.33 -19.13 22.52
CA GLU A 23 -6.15 -17.94 22.63
C GLU A 23 -5.24 -16.86 23.22
N ILE A 24 -4.81 -15.93 22.38
CA ILE A 24 -4.04 -14.77 22.84
C ILE A 24 -5.04 -13.91 23.61
N VAL A 25 -5.14 -14.14 24.92
CA VAL A 25 -5.94 -13.31 25.81
C VAL A 25 -5.20 -11.98 25.98
N ILE A 26 -5.55 -11.00 25.14
CA ILE A 26 -5.04 -9.63 25.28
C ILE A 26 -5.73 -9.01 26.50
N THR A 27 -4.94 -8.59 27.49
CA THR A 27 -5.48 -7.91 28.67
C THR A 27 -5.89 -6.48 28.35
N GLU A 28 -6.79 -5.89 29.13
CA GLU A 28 -7.19 -4.48 28.94
C GLU A 28 -6.00 -3.51 28.99
N ALA A 29 -5.02 -3.76 29.87
CA ALA A 29 -3.79 -2.98 29.92
C ALA A 29 -2.94 -3.11 28.65
N GLN A 30 -2.90 -4.30 28.03
CA GLN A 30 -2.23 -4.50 26.74
C GLN A 30 -3.00 -3.80 25.61
N MET A 31 -4.33 -3.86 25.61
CA MET A 31 -5.19 -3.14 24.65
C MET A 31 -5.01 -1.62 24.75
N GLU A 32 -4.98 -1.07 25.97
CA GLU A 32 -4.74 0.36 26.20
C GLU A 32 -3.36 0.79 25.68
N ARG A 33 -2.32 0.00 25.96
CA ARG A 33 -0.97 0.26 25.44
C ARG A 33 -0.94 0.26 23.90
N ILE A 34 -1.60 -0.71 23.26
CA ILE A 34 -1.68 -0.79 21.79
C ILE A 34 -2.40 0.44 21.21
N ARG A 35 -3.49 0.88 21.83
CA ARG A 35 -4.22 2.10 21.43
C ARG A 35 -3.33 3.34 21.51
N ASN A 36 -2.66 3.54 22.63
CA ASN A 36 -1.78 4.69 22.84
C ASN A 36 -0.63 4.71 21.82
N THR A 37 0.01 3.57 21.58
CA THR A 37 1.04 3.45 20.55
C THR A 37 0.50 3.72 19.14
N CYS A 38 -0.72 3.30 18.80
CA CYS A 38 -1.30 3.69 17.51
C CYS A 38 -1.47 5.20 17.40
N ILE A 39 -1.99 5.87 18.43
CA ILE A 39 -2.19 7.33 18.41
C ILE A 39 -0.86 8.08 18.22
N GLU A 40 0.19 7.66 18.95
CA GLU A 40 1.53 8.24 18.83
C GLU A 40 2.14 8.01 17.43
N ASN A 41 2.01 6.80 16.89
CA ASN A 41 2.48 6.47 15.55
C ASN A 41 1.70 7.26 14.48
N GLN A 42 0.39 7.42 14.66
CA GLN A 42 -0.45 8.20 13.76
C GLN A 42 -0.01 9.67 13.75
N ALA A 43 0.21 10.26 14.93
CA ALA A 43 0.69 11.64 15.03
C ALA A 43 2.07 11.80 14.37
N THR A 44 2.97 10.84 14.58
CA THR A 44 4.31 10.84 13.98
C THR A 44 4.25 10.73 12.46
N LEU A 45 3.49 9.77 11.93
CA LEU A 45 3.31 9.59 10.48
C LEU A 45 2.64 10.80 9.83
N ASN A 46 1.63 11.39 10.49
CA ASN A 46 1.01 12.63 10.02
C ASN A 46 2.02 13.78 9.97
N ARG A 47 2.90 13.90 10.97
CA ARG A 47 3.94 14.93 10.94
C ARG A 47 4.90 14.73 9.78
N LEU A 48 5.38 13.49 9.57
CA LEU A 48 6.27 13.15 8.44
C LEU A 48 5.59 13.42 7.09
N HIS A 49 4.32 13.06 6.95
CA HIS A 49 3.52 13.36 5.76
C HIS A 49 3.50 14.86 5.45
N GLN A 50 3.21 15.68 6.46
CA GLN A 50 3.12 17.13 6.30
C GLN A 50 4.49 17.76 6.02
N THR A 51 5.56 17.29 6.65
CA THR A 51 6.91 17.83 6.40
C THR A 51 7.40 17.55 4.98
N ASP A 52 7.06 16.40 4.44
CA ASP A 52 7.49 16.04 3.09
C ASP A 52 6.57 16.59 2.00
N ALA A 53 5.32 16.97 2.33
CA ALA A 53 4.27 17.39 1.39
C ALA A 53 4.77 18.46 0.41
N PHE A 54 5.57 19.41 0.90
CA PHE A 54 6.17 20.46 0.09
C PHE A 54 7.09 19.89 -1.01
N LEU A 55 8.05 19.03 -0.64
CA LEU A 55 9.00 18.45 -1.59
C LEU A 55 8.31 17.60 -2.66
N ARG A 56 7.23 16.92 -2.27
CA ARG A 56 6.41 16.09 -3.17
C ARG A 56 5.70 16.94 -4.22
N ASN A 57 5.03 18.01 -3.77
CA ASN A 57 4.33 18.94 -4.65
C ASN A 57 5.30 19.71 -5.56
N ASP A 58 6.44 20.16 -5.02
CA ASP A 58 7.47 20.86 -5.76
C ASP A 58 8.00 20.01 -6.93
N ARG A 59 8.34 18.74 -6.68
CA ARG A 59 8.84 17.84 -7.73
C ARG A 59 7.79 17.56 -8.81
N GLY A 60 6.54 17.31 -8.43
CA GLY A 60 5.44 17.13 -9.38
C GLY A 60 5.22 18.38 -10.25
N ASN A 61 5.22 19.56 -9.63
CA ASN A 61 5.11 20.83 -10.35
C ASN A 61 6.29 21.09 -11.28
N LEU A 62 7.51 20.73 -10.89
CA LEU A 62 8.68 20.83 -11.75
C LEU A 62 8.50 19.99 -13.03
N TYR A 63 8.10 18.73 -12.89
CA TYR A 63 7.89 17.86 -14.06
C TYR A 63 6.79 18.39 -14.97
N ARG A 64 5.67 18.85 -14.42
CA ARG A 64 4.60 19.49 -15.18
C ARG A 64 5.07 20.76 -15.89
N THR A 65 5.86 21.59 -15.20
CA THR A 65 6.38 22.85 -15.74
C THR A 65 7.29 22.63 -16.95
N ILE A 66 8.11 21.59 -16.94
CA ILE A 66 8.93 21.22 -18.11
C ILE A 66 8.06 20.99 -19.34
N SER A 67 6.96 20.24 -19.20
CA SER A 67 6.04 20.00 -20.31
C SER A 67 5.32 21.29 -20.75
N ASP A 68 4.66 21.96 -19.79
CA ASP A 68 3.77 23.09 -20.06
C ASP A 68 4.52 24.33 -20.57
N LYS A 69 5.75 24.56 -20.07
CA LYS A 69 6.50 25.80 -20.32
C LYS A 69 7.66 25.63 -21.29
N LEU A 70 8.15 24.41 -21.51
CA LEU A 70 9.29 24.16 -22.40
C LEU A 70 8.89 23.31 -23.60
N MET A 71 8.44 22.08 -23.38
CA MET A 71 8.21 21.12 -24.46
C MET A 71 7.04 21.53 -25.35
N VAL A 72 5.87 21.83 -24.77
CA VAL A 72 4.68 22.25 -25.52
C VAL A 72 4.94 23.54 -26.31
N PRO A 73 5.50 24.62 -25.71
CA PRO A 73 5.85 25.82 -26.48
C PRO A 73 6.90 25.59 -27.55
N PHE A 74 7.89 24.72 -27.32
CA PHE A 74 8.87 24.37 -28.34
C PHE A 74 8.23 23.66 -29.54
N ASN A 75 7.37 22.68 -29.30
CA ASN A 75 6.63 21.99 -30.37
C ASN A 75 5.77 22.97 -31.19
N ARG A 76 5.13 23.94 -30.52
CA ARG A 76 4.38 25.01 -31.20
C ARG A 76 5.28 25.86 -32.10
N ARG A 77 6.50 26.20 -31.65
CA ARG A 77 7.48 26.94 -32.44
C ARG A 77 7.97 26.14 -33.65
N LEU A 78 8.16 24.83 -33.54
CA LEU A 78 8.52 23.99 -34.69
C LEU A 78 7.39 24.03 -35.74
N ALA A 79 6.14 23.82 -35.29
CA ALA A 79 4.98 23.85 -36.17
C ALA A 79 4.79 25.22 -36.86
N SER A 80 4.95 26.33 -36.13
CA SER A 80 4.80 27.67 -36.70
C SER A 80 5.89 28.02 -37.73
N ASN A 81 7.04 27.36 -37.65
CA ASN A 81 8.16 27.54 -38.59
C ASN A 81 8.20 26.44 -39.67
N GLN A 82 7.14 25.63 -39.81
CA GLN A 82 7.04 24.57 -40.81
C GLN A 82 8.17 23.52 -40.70
N LEU A 83 8.72 23.34 -39.50
CA LEU A 83 9.75 22.34 -39.21
C LEU A 83 9.09 21.03 -38.76
N ASP A 84 9.66 19.89 -39.16
CA ASP A 84 9.18 18.58 -38.70
C ASP A 84 9.42 18.42 -37.19
N GLY A 85 8.33 18.50 -36.43
CA GLY A 85 8.31 18.30 -34.99
C GLY A 85 7.76 16.95 -34.54
N SER A 86 7.50 16.01 -35.46
CA SER A 86 6.81 14.73 -35.16
C SER A 86 7.46 13.95 -34.02
N LYS A 87 8.79 13.80 -34.06
CA LYS A 87 9.55 13.12 -32.99
C LYS A 87 9.47 13.85 -31.64
N PHE A 88 9.50 15.17 -31.64
CA PHE A 88 9.40 15.97 -30.40
C PHE A 88 8.00 15.88 -29.79
N LEU A 89 6.96 15.84 -30.63
CA LEU A 89 5.58 15.62 -30.18
C LEU A 89 5.44 14.24 -29.52
N THR A 90 5.99 13.18 -30.12
CA THR A 90 6.00 11.83 -29.52
C THR A 90 6.71 11.84 -28.17
N ILE A 91 7.92 12.41 -28.09
CA ILE A 91 8.68 12.48 -26.83
C ILE A 91 7.91 13.26 -25.75
N THR A 92 7.24 14.35 -26.13
CA THR A 92 6.43 15.16 -25.20
C THR A 92 5.23 14.36 -24.69
N ALA A 93 4.58 13.58 -25.56
CA ALA A 93 3.47 12.71 -25.17
C ALA A 93 3.94 11.60 -24.21
N ASP A 94 5.07 10.95 -24.51
CA ASP A 94 5.66 9.91 -23.66
C ASP A 94 6.08 10.45 -22.29
N TYR A 95 6.67 11.66 -22.27
CA TYR A 95 7.00 12.36 -21.03
C TYR A 95 5.74 12.61 -20.18
N ASN A 96 4.66 13.11 -20.79
CA ASN A 96 3.40 13.35 -20.08
C ASN A 96 2.79 12.05 -19.52
N LYS A 97 2.84 10.96 -20.29
CA LYS A 97 2.40 9.64 -19.84
C LYS A 97 3.21 9.14 -18.64
N ALA A 98 4.53 9.30 -18.67
CA ALA A 98 5.40 8.96 -17.56
C ALA A 98 5.12 9.83 -16.31
N TYR A 99 4.87 11.12 -16.51
CA TYR A 99 4.45 12.03 -15.44
C TYR A 99 3.14 11.60 -14.80
N THR A 100 2.11 11.27 -15.58
CA THR A 100 0.83 10.75 -15.06
C THR A 100 1.06 9.48 -14.24
N LYS A 101 1.83 8.52 -14.76
CA LYS A 101 2.15 7.29 -14.02
C LYS A 101 2.86 7.57 -12.70
N PHE A 102 3.83 8.49 -12.69
CA PHE A 102 4.50 8.93 -11.48
C PHE A 102 3.51 9.51 -10.47
N TYR A 103 2.64 10.42 -10.93
CA TYR A 103 1.68 11.11 -10.07
C TYR A 103 0.65 10.14 -9.47
N ASP A 104 0.15 9.20 -10.26
CA ASP A 104 -0.81 8.18 -9.80
C ASP A 104 -0.19 7.24 -8.77
N ALA A 105 1.00 6.71 -9.05
CA ALA A 105 1.74 5.86 -8.11
C ALA A 105 2.06 6.61 -6.80
N TYR A 106 2.33 7.91 -6.92
CA TYR A 106 2.59 8.76 -5.79
C TYR A 106 1.34 8.98 -4.91
N ILE A 107 0.16 9.20 -5.51
CA ILE A 107 -1.12 9.27 -4.79
C ILE A 107 -1.41 7.95 -4.06
N GLU A 108 -1.16 6.81 -4.70
CA GLU A 108 -1.37 5.50 -4.09
C GLU A 108 -0.47 5.31 -2.85
N TYR A 109 0.81 5.64 -2.98
CA TYR A 109 1.77 5.62 -1.87
C TYR A 109 1.31 6.52 -0.70
N ASP A 110 0.86 7.74 -1.01
CA ASP A 110 0.39 8.70 -0.01
C ASP A 110 -0.84 8.18 0.75
N ASN A 111 -1.80 7.59 0.04
CA ASN A 111 -2.99 6.96 0.62
C ASN A 111 -2.67 5.72 1.45
N ALA A 112 -1.64 4.96 1.09
CA ALA A 112 -1.21 3.78 1.85
C ALA A 112 -0.61 4.16 3.21
N MET A 113 0.15 5.26 3.27
CA MET A 113 0.75 5.73 4.52
C MET A 113 -0.30 6.14 5.56
N VAL A 114 -1.39 6.78 5.15
CA VAL A 114 -2.53 7.10 6.02
C VAL A 114 -3.13 5.85 6.67
N LYS A 115 -3.08 4.70 5.98
CA LYS A 115 -3.62 3.42 6.49
C LYS A 115 -2.67 2.69 7.44
N ALA A 116 -1.37 2.96 7.39
CA ALA A 116 -0.36 2.22 8.15
C ALA A 116 -0.36 2.51 9.65
N ALA A 117 -0.94 3.64 10.09
CA ALA A 117 -0.83 4.13 11.46
C ALA A 117 -1.32 3.16 12.56
N CYS A 118 -2.31 2.33 12.24
CA CYS A 118 -2.98 1.44 13.21
C CYS A 118 -2.87 -0.06 12.86
N GLY A 119 -1.88 -0.45 12.04
CA GLY A 119 -1.71 -1.84 11.59
C GLY A 119 -1.68 -2.88 12.73
N GLY A 120 -1.01 -2.55 13.84
CA GLY A 120 -0.95 -3.41 15.03
C GLY A 120 -2.29 -3.58 15.76
N LEU A 121 -3.18 -2.57 15.70
CA LEU A 121 -4.51 -2.63 16.30
C LEU A 121 -5.47 -3.49 15.47
N ARG A 122 -5.31 -3.50 14.14
CA ARG A 122 -6.02 -4.42 13.24
C ARG A 122 -5.60 -5.88 13.47
N GLN A 123 -4.30 -6.13 13.64
CA GLN A 123 -3.77 -7.46 13.96
C GLN A 123 -4.19 -7.94 15.35
N ALA A 124 -4.14 -7.06 16.37
CA ALA A 124 -4.59 -7.37 17.73
C ALA A 124 -6.10 -7.64 17.81
N ALA A 125 -6.91 -6.98 16.98
CA ALA A 125 -8.36 -7.19 16.93
C ALA A 125 -8.81 -8.36 16.03
N GLY A 126 -7.88 -9.16 15.49
CA GLY A 126 -8.20 -10.28 14.60
C GLY A 126 -8.85 -9.88 13.28
N LEU A 127 -8.81 -8.59 12.92
CA LEU A 127 -9.48 -7.99 11.75
C LEU A 127 -8.64 -8.11 10.46
N LEU A 128 -7.93 -9.22 10.30
CA LEU A 128 -7.22 -9.55 9.06
C LEU A 128 -8.21 -10.12 8.03
N LEU A 129 -8.95 -9.22 7.38
CA LEU A 129 -9.40 -9.31 5.99
C LEU A 129 -9.20 -7.96 5.31
#